data_AF-A0A8D9LXB0-F1
#
_entry.id   AF-A0A8D9LXB0-F1
#
_cell.length_a   1.000
_cell.length_b   1.000
_cell.length_c   1.000
_cell.angle_alpha   90.00
_cell.angle_beta   90.00
_cell.angle_gamma   90.00
#
_symmetry.space_group_name_H-M   'P 1'
#
loop_
_entity.id
_entity.type
_entity.pdbx_description
1 polymer ?
#
loop_
_entity_poly.entity_id
_entity_poly.type
_entity_poly.pdbx_seq_one_letter_code
_entity_poly.pdbx_strand_id
1 'polypeptide(L)'
;MESEFSYSSNTNSLSPVVDPPLEFDLPVEILFSANSLVQNACLPPASLDTEFYQLLDPKTHDRAFIQYALPKLLYLGKCSYEHVAWLTKESLEWEKKKKSLRNQLWTINVNFLIYVGSKLHLRECTSLD
;
A
#
# COMPACT_ATOMS: atom_id res chain seq x y z
N MET A 1 58.60 -13.47 -0.65
CA MET A 1 57.82 -14.18 0.38
C MET A 1 56.44 -13.56 0.31
N GLU A 2 55.62 -14.07 -0.60
CA GLU A 2 54.30 -13.52 -0.89
C GLU A 2 53.35 -14.02 0.19
N SER A 3 52.81 -13.12 1.00
CA SER A 3 51.78 -13.44 1.98
C SER A 3 50.46 -13.55 1.23
N GLU A 4 50.05 -14.77 0.93
CA GLU A 4 48.70 -15.10 0.48
C GLU A 4 47.70 -14.69 1.58
N PHE A 5 47.09 -13.53 1.42
CA PHE A 5 45.91 -13.18 2.20
C PHE A 5 44.75 -14.03 1.69
N SER A 6 44.43 -15.10 2.43
CA SER A 6 43.19 -15.86 2.22
C SER A 6 42.01 -14.95 2.57
N TYR A 7 41.41 -14.32 1.55
CA TYR A 7 40.11 -13.70 1.68
C TYR A 7 39.06 -14.82 1.74
N SER A 8 38.80 -15.32 2.95
CA SER A 8 37.61 -16.12 3.21
C SER A 8 36.39 -15.20 3.14
N SER A 9 35.80 -15.10 1.95
CA SER A 9 34.48 -14.49 1.74
C SER A 9 33.43 -15.35 2.43
N ASN A 10 33.17 -15.07 3.71
CA ASN A 10 31.95 -15.54 4.36
C ASN A 10 30.76 -14.81 3.72
N THR A 11 30.25 -15.35 2.62
CA THR A 11 29.08 -14.86 1.88
C THR A 11 27.75 -15.10 2.62
N ASN A 12 27.79 -15.46 3.90
CA ASN A 12 26.61 -15.81 4.68
C ASN A 12 26.12 -14.71 5.63
N SER A 13 26.53 -13.44 5.45
CA SER A 13 25.79 -12.33 6.06
C SER A 13 24.51 -12.05 5.27
N LEU A 14 23.65 -13.06 5.12
CA LEU A 14 22.25 -12.81 4.82
C LEU A 14 21.76 -11.89 5.93
N SER A 15 21.38 -10.66 5.56
CA SER A 15 20.88 -9.68 6.51
C SER A 15 19.80 -10.33 7.37
N PRO A 16 19.79 -10.10 8.70
CA PRO A 16 18.80 -10.71 9.57
C PRO A 16 17.41 -10.44 9.01
N VAL A 17 16.71 -11.51 8.64
CA VAL A 17 15.30 -11.47 8.28
C VAL A 17 14.57 -11.26 9.59
N VAL A 18 13.84 -10.16 9.69
CA VAL A 18 12.95 -9.87 10.80
C VAL A 18 11.64 -10.60 10.54
N ASP A 19 11.40 -11.62 11.34
CA ASP A 19 10.12 -12.31 11.39
C ASP A 19 9.07 -11.40 12.04
N PRO A 20 7.82 -11.41 11.56
CA PRO A 20 6.75 -10.67 12.21
C PRO A 20 6.44 -11.28 13.59
N PRO A 21 5.85 -10.51 14.52
CA PRO A 21 5.30 -11.05 15.74
C PRO A 21 4.28 -12.17 15.45
N LEU A 22 4.19 -13.16 16.34
CA LEU A 22 3.36 -14.37 16.18
C LEU A 22 1.88 -14.10 15.86
N GLU A 23 1.40 -12.92 16.23
CA GLU A 23 0.03 -12.46 16.05
C GLU A 23 -0.30 -12.08 14.59
N PHE A 24 0.72 -11.88 13.74
CA PHE A 24 0.56 -11.48 12.36
C PHE A 24 0.83 -12.64 11.40
N ASP A 25 -0.20 -12.98 10.62
CA ASP A 25 -0.11 -13.89 9.49
C ASP A 25 -0.08 -13.07 8.20
N LEU A 26 1.11 -12.54 7.87
CA LEU A 26 1.30 -11.68 6.70
C LEU A 26 1.72 -12.47 5.47
N PRO A 27 1.18 -12.14 4.27
CA PRO A 27 1.69 -12.65 3.01
C PRO A 27 3.20 -12.46 2.87
N VAL A 28 3.89 -13.46 2.31
CA VAL A 28 5.35 -13.48 2.20
C VAL A 28 5.89 -12.28 1.41
N GLU A 29 5.11 -11.75 0.46
CA GLU A 29 5.51 -10.60 -0.35
C GLU A 29 5.58 -9.30 0.47
N ILE A 30 4.70 -9.16 1.46
CA ILE A 30 4.68 -8.03 2.39
C ILE A 30 5.87 -8.12 3.34
N LEU A 31 6.12 -9.31 3.90
CA LEU A 31 7.27 -9.57 4.77
C LEU A 31 8.61 -9.34 4.04
N PHE A 32 8.71 -9.81 2.80
CA PHE A 32 9.88 -9.60 1.97
C PHE A 32 10.13 -8.11 1.70
N SER A 33 9.06 -7.36 1.42
CA SER A 33 9.15 -5.91 1.20
C SER A 33 9.54 -5.15 2.47
N ALA A 34 8.97 -5.50 3.63
CA ALA A 34 9.32 -4.92 4.91
C ALA A 34 10.80 -5.19 5.28
N ASN A 35 11.24 -6.43 5.09
CA ASN A 35 12.65 -6.80 5.29
C ASN A 35 13.58 -6.05 4.33
N SER A 36 13.17 -5.86 3.08
CA SER A 36 13.93 -5.07 2.11
C SER A 36 14.14 -3.63 2.58
N LEU A 37 13.16 -3.01 3.26
CA LEU A 37 13.32 -1.67 3.84
C LEU A 37 14.43 -1.62 4.90
N VAL A 38 14.51 -2.65 5.75
CA VAL A 38 15.56 -2.77 6.78
C VAL A 38 16.93 -3.05 6.14
N GLN A 39 16.98 -3.96 5.17
CA GLN A 39 18.22 -4.33 4.46
C GLN A 39 18.83 -3.15 3.68
N ASN A 40 18.00 -2.27 3.16
CA ASN A 40 18.43 -1.02 2.50
C ASN A 40 18.68 0.13 3.48
N ALA A 41 18.69 -0.13 4.80
CA ALA A 41 18.83 0.85 5.86
C ALA A 41 17.78 1.99 5.81
N CYS A 42 16.64 1.77 5.14
CA CYS A 42 15.53 2.72 5.12
C CYS A 42 14.82 2.77 6.48
N LEU A 43 14.74 1.61 7.15
CA LEU A 43 14.14 1.46 8.47
C LEU A 43 15.13 0.78 9.45
N PRO A 44 15.16 1.19 10.72
CA PRO A 44 15.78 0.39 11.78
C PRO A 44 15.04 -0.94 11.93
N PRO A 45 15.72 -2.06 12.26
CA PRO A 45 15.04 -3.31 12.60
C PRO A 45 14.04 -3.15 13.76
N ALA A 46 14.36 -2.32 14.75
CA ALA A 46 13.52 -2.03 15.91
C ALA A 46 12.21 -1.30 15.56
N SER A 47 12.09 -0.79 14.34
CA SER A 47 10.89 -0.12 13.83
C SER A 47 9.86 -1.07 13.22
N LEU A 48 10.20 -2.35 13.07
CA LEU A 48 9.26 -3.40 12.68
C LEU A 48 8.52 -3.92 13.91
N ASP A 49 7.75 -3.05 14.55
CA ASP A 49 6.95 -3.38 15.72
C ASP A 49 5.51 -3.78 15.35
N THR A 50 4.71 -4.09 16.37
CA THR A 50 3.31 -4.47 16.22
C THR A 50 2.50 -3.41 15.47
N GLU A 51 2.74 -2.11 15.72
CA GLU A 51 2.00 -1.03 15.05
C GLU A 51 2.35 -0.97 13.55
N PHE A 52 3.63 -1.13 13.22
CA PHE A 52 4.07 -1.23 11.84
C PHE A 52 3.41 -2.41 11.11
N TYR A 53 3.42 -3.60 11.71
CA TYR A 53 2.81 -4.78 11.09
C TYR A 53 1.27 -4.69 11.02
N GLN A 54 0.61 -4.00 11.97
CA GLN A 54 -0.83 -3.70 11.88
C GLN A 54 -1.17 -2.83 10.66
N LEU A 55 -0.32 -1.87 10.30
CA LEU A 55 -0.52 -1.03 9.11
C LEU A 55 -0.31 -1.78 7.80
N LEU A 56 0.38 -2.93 7.86
CA LEU A 56 0.64 -3.80 6.72
C LEU A 56 -0.25 -5.05 6.68
N ASP A 57 -1.15 -5.23 7.65
CA ASP A 57 -2.05 -6.36 7.69
C ASP A 57 -3.20 -6.17 6.67
N PRO A 58 -3.35 -7.07 5.67
CA PRO A 58 -4.46 -7.02 4.72
C PRO A 58 -5.85 -7.17 5.38
N LYS A 59 -5.92 -7.64 6.63
CA LYS A 59 -7.18 -7.70 7.41
C LYS A 59 -7.62 -6.32 7.88
N THR A 60 -6.70 -5.40 8.10
CA THR A 60 -6.96 -4.05 8.63
C THR A 60 -6.90 -2.99 7.52
N HIS A 61 -6.02 -3.17 6.52
CA HIS A 61 -5.76 -2.20 5.47
C HIS A 61 -5.95 -2.81 4.07
N ASP A 62 -6.29 -1.95 3.10
CA ASP A 62 -6.45 -2.35 1.71
C ASP A 62 -5.14 -2.89 1.13
N ARG A 63 -5.17 -4.08 0.53
CA ARG A 63 -4.00 -4.68 -0.13
C ARG A 63 -3.40 -3.75 -1.19
N ALA A 64 -4.21 -3.03 -1.95
CA ALA A 64 -3.74 -2.09 -2.96
C ALA A 64 -3.00 -0.90 -2.33
N PHE A 65 -3.42 -0.46 -1.14
CA PHE A 65 -2.69 0.53 -0.37
C PHE A 65 -1.34 0.00 0.07
N ILE A 66 -1.29 -1.21 0.64
CA ILE A 66 -0.04 -1.81 1.14
C ILE A 66 0.99 -1.98 0.00
N GLN A 67 0.54 -2.48 -1.15
CA GLN A 67 1.38 -2.65 -2.35
C GLN A 67 1.89 -1.32 -2.91
N TYR A 68 1.15 -0.22 -2.70
CA TYR A 68 1.58 1.12 -3.08
C TYR A 68 2.53 1.75 -2.04
N ALA A 69 2.22 1.59 -0.76
CA ALA A 69 2.88 2.28 0.34
C ALA A 69 4.32 1.79 0.55
N LEU A 70 4.55 0.47 0.54
CA LEU A 70 5.88 -0.11 0.81
C LEU A 70 6.96 0.34 -0.20
N PRO A 71 6.75 0.25 -1.53
CA PRO A 71 7.72 0.75 -2.51
C PRO A 71 7.90 2.27 -2.42
N LYS A 72 6.82 3.01 -2.11
CA LYS A 72 6.89 4.46 -1.92
C LYS A 72 7.74 4.82 -0.71
N LEU A 73 7.65 4.04 0.38
CA LEU A 73 8.46 4.22 1.58
C LEU A 73 9.95 3.97 1.29
N LEU A 74 10.27 2.95 0.51
CA LEU A 74 11.62 2.69 0.01
C LEU A 74 12.16 3.85 -0.84
N TYR A 75 11.32 4.38 -1.75
CA TYR A 75 11.68 5.52 -2.61
C TYR A 75 11.87 6.82 -1.82
N LEU A 76 11.06 7.07 -0.79
CA LEU A 76 11.16 8.25 0.06
C LEU A 76 12.47 8.28 0.85
N GLY A 77 13.11 7.12 1.04
CA GLY A 77 14.56 6.99 1.12
C GLY A 77 15.24 7.98 2.05
N LYS A 78 14.74 8.15 3.27
CA LYS A 78 15.40 8.83 4.38
C LYS A 78 14.93 8.20 5.68
N CYS A 79 15.89 7.78 6.51
CA CYS A 79 15.74 7.13 7.81
C CYS A 79 14.99 8.03 8.82
N SER A 80 13.73 8.36 8.59
CA SER A 80 12.90 9.03 9.59
C SER A 80 12.27 7.97 10.49
N TYR A 81 12.43 8.16 11.79
CA TYR A 81 11.76 7.38 12.83
C TYR A 81 10.23 7.57 12.83
N GLU A 82 9.68 8.26 11.83
CA GLU A 82 8.27 8.60 11.68
C GLU A 82 7.56 7.77 10.61
N HIS A 83 8.12 6.63 10.19
CA HIS A 83 7.53 5.75 9.17
C HIS A 83 6.13 5.27 9.55
N VAL A 84 5.85 4.95 10.82
CA VAL A 84 4.49 4.63 11.31
C VAL A 84 3.56 5.82 11.14
N ALA A 85 4.00 7.02 11.53
CA ALA A 85 3.22 8.25 11.39
C ALA A 85 2.95 8.58 9.92
N TRP A 86 3.93 8.37 9.05
CA TRP A 86 3.78 8.55 7.61
C TRP A 86 2.79 7.53 7.02
N LEU A 87 2.94 6.24 7.34
CA LEU A 87 2.02 5.18 6.88
C LEU A 87 0.58 5.45 7.34
N THR A 88 0.41 5.88 8.59
CA THR A 88 -0.90 6.23 9.16
C THR A 88 -1.52 7.43 8.43
N LYS A 89 -0.74 8.45 8.12
CA LYS A 89 -1.22 9.61 7.35
C LYS A 89 -1.59 9.20 5.92
N GLU A 90 -0.75 8.42 5.26
CA GLU A 90 -0.98 7.97 3.89
C GLU A 90 -2.21 7.05 3.81
N SER A 91 -2.44 6.18 4.81
CA SER A 91 -3.63 5.31 4.85
C SER A 91 -4.93 6.11 4.99
N LEU A 92 -4.92 7.16 5.82
CA LEU A 92 -6.05 8.08 5.96
C LEU A 92 -6.37 8.78 4.63
N GLU A 93 -5.35 9.29 3.92
CA GLU A 93 -5.53 9.94 2.62
C GLU A 93 -6.01 8.96 1.55
N TRP A 94 -5.53 7.72 1.56
CA TRP A 94 -5.99 6.66 0.68
C TRP A 94 -7.49 6.39 0.84
N GLU A 95 -7.95 6.26 2.09
CA GLU A 95 -9.37 6.01 2.38
C GLU A 95 -10.25 7.22 2.01
N LYS A 96 -9.78 8.45 2.23
CA LYS A 96 -10.46 9.67 1.74
C LYS A 96 -10.62 9.65 0.22
N LYS A 97 -9.54 9.30 -0.51
CA LYS A 97 -9.56 9.21 -1.98
C LYS A 97 -10.52 8.13 -2.46
N LYS A 98 -10.52 6.95 -1.86
CA LYS A 98 -11.48 5.88 -2.15
C LYS A 98 -12.92 6.31 -1.89
N LYS A 99 -13.18 6.98 -0.77
CA LYS A 99 -14.52 7.51 -0.46
C LYS A 99 -14.97 8.54 -1.49
N SER A 100 -14.08 9.45 -1.89
CA SER A 100 -14.37 10.42 -2.96
C SER A 100 -14.71 9.73 -4.28
N LEU A 101 -13.88 8.77 -4.72
CA LEU A 101 -14.14 8.01 -5.96
C LEU A 101 -15.45 7.23 -5.90
N ARG A 102 -15.77 6.60 -4.76
CA ARG A 102 -17.07 5.95 -4.56
C ARG A 102 -18.21 6.96 -4.68
N ASN A 103 -18.11 8.10 -4.01
CA ASN A 103 -19.13 9.15 -4.10
C ASN A 103 -19.30 9.65 -5.54
N GLN A 104 -18.21 9.83 -6.30
CA GLN A 104 -18.26 10.18 -7.72
C GLN A 104 -18.94 9.09 -8.56
N LEU A 105 -18.63 7.81 -8.33
CA LEU A 105 -19.23 6.69 -9.05
C LEU A 105 -20.74 6.57 -8.77
N TRP A 106 -21.15 6.83 -7.53
CA TRP A 106 -22.55 6.91 -7.13
C TRP A 106 -23.26 8.10 -7.81
N THR A 107 -22.66 9.29 -7.79
CA THR A 107 -23.20 10.48 -8.47
C THR A 107 -23.38 10.24 -9.97
N ILE A 108 -22.41 9.61 -10.63
CA ILE A 108 -22.51 9.27 -12.06
C ILE A 108 -23.65 8.26 -12.30
N ASN A 109 -23.77 7.21 -11.48
CA ASN A 109 -24.87 6.24 -11.60
C ASN A 109 -26.25 6.88 -11.40
N VAL A 110 -26.41 7.72 -10.38
CA VAL A 110 -27.65 8.44 -10.10
C VAL A 110 -27.98 9.41 -11.24
N ASN A 111 -27.01 10.19 -11.71
CA ASN A 111 -27.21 11.10 -12.84
C ASN A 111 -27.56 10.34 -14.13
N PHE A 112 -26.94 9.19 -14.39
CA PHE A 112 -27.28 8.35 -15.54
C PHE A 112 -28.70 7.78 -15.43
N LEU A 113 -29.11 7.29 -14.25
CA LEU A 113 -30.48 6.84 -13.98
C LEU A 113 -31.51 7.96 -14.18
N ILE A 114 -31.24 9.17 -13.67
CA ILE A 114 -32.10 10.34 -13.87
C ILE A 114 -32.14 10.72 -15.36
N TYR A 115 -31.00 10.71 -16.05
CA TYR A 115 -30.93 11.02 -17.48
C TYR A 115 -31.71 10.01 -18.32
N VAL A 116 -31.59 8.72 -18.04
CA VAL A 116 -32.36 7.65 -18.72
C VAL A 116 -33.85 7.75 -18.38
N GLY A 117 -34.20 8.02 -17.13
CA GLY A 117 -35.60 8.26 -16.71
C GLY A 117 -36.21 9.51 -17.34
N SER A 118 -35.41 10.55 -17.55
CA SER A 118 -35.84 11.81 -18.18
C SER A 118 -35.86 11.74 -19.72
N LYS A 119 -35.17 10.76 -20.33
CA LYS A 119 -35.05 10.62 -21.80
C LYS A 119 -36.10 9.66 -22.40
N LEU A 120 -37.04 9.14 -21.61
CA LEU A 120 -38.17 8.32 -22.08
C LEU A 120 -39.45 9.10 -22.40
N HIS A 121 -39.41 10.43 -22.45
CA HIS A 121 -40.50 11.24 -22.99
C HIS A 121 -39.96 12.09 -24.13
N LEU A 122 -39.97 11.54 -25.35
CA LEU A 122 -40.11 12.28 -26.62
C LEU A 122 -40.14 11.27 -27.79
N ARG A 123 -41.33 10.73 -28.05
CA ARG A 123 -41.86 10.23 -29.32
C ARG A 123 -43.38 10.21 -29.17
N GLU A 124 -44.24 10.70 -30.04
CA GLU A 124 -44.19 11.38 -31.32
C GLU A 124 -45.59 12.01 -31.43
N CYS A 125 -45.73 13.34 -31.59
CA CYS A 125 -46.99 13.90 -32.05
C CYS A 125 -47.04 13.71 -33.56
N THR A 126 -47.64 12.61 -34.02
CA THR A 126 -47.99 12.45 -35.43
C THR A 126 -49.14 13.38 -35.77
N SER A 127 -48.86 14.32 -36.66
CA SER A 127 -49.83 15.09 -37.45
C SER A 127 -50.82 14.14 -38.12
N LEU A 128 -52.11 14.42 -37.97
CA LEU A 128 -53.17 13.89 -38.82
C LEU A 128 -53.87 15.11 -39.41
N ASP A 129 -53.60 15.36 -40.69
CA ASP A 129 -54.47 16.13 -41.58
C ASP A 129 -55.86 15.49 -41.69
#